data_AF-A0A190DEM9-F1
#
_entry.id   AF-A0A190DEM9-F1
#
_cell.length_a   1.000
_cell.length_b   1.000
_cell.length_c   1.000
_cell.angle_alpha   90.00
_cell.angle_beta   90.00
_cell.angle_gamma   90.00
#
_symmetry.space_group_name_H-M   'P 1'
#
loop_
_entity.id
_entity.type
_entity.pdbx_description
1 polymer ?
#
loop_
_entity_poly.entity_id
_entity_poly.type
_entity_poly.pdbx_seq_one_letter_code
_entity_poly.pdbx_strand_id
1 'polypeptide(L)'
;SQNHGFCVDATQLPTDWEVLFTNTNDNSNEGVVHSNLPYFSVQFHPEHTAGPEDLECLFDIFLESVKDEIEGRSGISIKDRFTQKLTYEPSTPIANFDSDCERPKKVLILGSGGLSIGQAGEFDYSGSQAIKALKEESIQTLLINPNIATVQTSKGMADKVYFLPIIPEYVEQVIRSERPDGVLLTFGGQTALNCGVELEKSGVFAKYNVKILGTPIESIIQTEDRKIFADRISEINERVAPSAAVYSVQEALKAAEKLGYPVMARAAFSLGGLGSGFANTKEELRMLAQQALAHSNQLIIDKSLKGWKEVEYEVVRDAYDNCIT
;
A
#
# COMPACT_ATOMS: atom_id res chain seq x y z
N SER A 1 -1.72 6.02 22.67
CA SER A 1 -2.54 5.10 23.50
C SER A 1 -3.30 5.90 24.56
N GLN A 2 -4.34 5.36 25.20
CA GLN A 2 -5.16 6.08 26.20
C GLN A 2 -5.37 5.23 27.45
N ASN A 3 -5.41 5.87 28.61
CA ASN A 3 -5.79 5.22 29.87
C ASN A 3 -6.35 6.24 30.87
N HIS A 4 -7.55 6.76 30.58
CA HIS A 4 -8.25 7.74 31.42
C HIS A 4 -9.73 7.35 31.56
N GLY A 5 -10.35 7.77 32.68
CA GLY A 5 -11.79 7.55 32.95
C GLY A 5 -12.60 8.84 33.10
N PHE A 6 -11.94 9.99 32.90
CA PHE A 6 -12.53 11.33 32.92
C PHE A 6 -12.11 12.05 31.64
N CYS A 7 -12.92 13.00 31.18
CA CYS A 7 -12.62 13.83 30.02
C CYS A 7 -12.97 15.30 30.29
N VAL A 8 -12.36 16.20 29.53
CA VAL A 8 -12.69 17.64 29.55
C VAL A 8 -13.96 17.89 28.74
N ASP A 9 -14.90 18.67 29.29
CA ASP A 9 -16.09 19.10 28.56
C ASP A 9 -15.74 20.20 27.55
N ALA A 10 -15.62 19.81 26.27
CA ALA A 10 -15.30 20.72 25.17
C ALA A 10 -16.32 21.85 24.98
N THR A 11 -17.55 21.70 25.48
CA THR A 11 -18.59 22.74 25.35
C THR A 11 -18.44 23.90 26.34
N GLN A 12 -17.59 23.72 27.36
CA GLN A 12 -17.38 24.68 28.45
C GLN A 12 -15.95 25.24 28.47
N LEU A 13 -15.23 25.20 27.34
CA LEU A 13 -13.89 25.77 27.25
C LEU A 13 -13.92 27.30 27.44
N PRO A 14 -12.97 27.90 28.18
CA PRO A 14 -12.83 29.35 28.28
C PRO A 14 -12.52 29.99 26.91
N THR A 15 -12.72 31.31 26.80
CA THR A 15 -12.66 32.07 25.52
C THR A 15 -11.36 31.91 24.73
N ASP A 16 -10.23 31.68 25.39
CA ASP A 16 -8.91 31.55 24.76
C ASP A 16 -8.43 30.10 24.59
N TRP A 17 -9.32 29.12 24.81
CA TRP A 17 -9.02 27.70 24.68
C TRP A 17 -9.85 27.07 23.57
N GLU A 18 -9.20 26.22 22.80
CA GLU A 18 -9.77 25.54 21.66
C GLU A 18 -9.51 24.04 21.75
N VAL A 19 -10.38 23.25 21.10
CA VAL A 19 -10.19 21.81 20.95
C VAL A 19 -9.04 21.57 19.96
N LEU A 20 -8.10 20.71 20.36
CA LEU A 20 -6.96 20.33 19.52
C LEU A 20 -7.18 18.97 18.84
N PHE A 21 -7.63 17.98 19.61
CA PHE A 21 -7.92 16.63 19.12
C PHE A 21 -9.33 16.20 19.57
N THR A 22 -9.97 15.35 18.77
CA THR A 22 -11.30 14.79 19.06
C THR A 22 -11.29 13.29 18.76
N ASN A 23 -11.93 12.52 19.63
CA ASN A 23 -12.05 11.08 19.45
C ASN A 23 -13.04 10.75 18.33
N THR A 24 -12.63 10.00 17.32
CA THR A 24 -13.50 9.65 16.17
C THR A 24 -14.63 8.68 16.54
N ASN A 25 -14.51 7.93 17.64
CA ASN A 25 -15.51 6.94 18.03
C ASN A 25 -16.67 7.54 18.84
N ASP A 26 -16.37 8.43 19.80
CA ASP A 26 -17.37 8.95 20.74
C ASP A 26 -17.47 10.48 20.78
N ASN A 27 -16.65 11.19 19.98
CA ASN A 27 -16.56 12.66 19.92
C ASN A 27 -16.09 13.32 21.23
N SER A 28 -15.49 12.58 22.16
CA SER A 28 -14.90 13.15 23.37
C SER A 28 -13.66 14.01 23.06
N ASN A 29 -13.35 14.94 23.96
CA ASN A 29 -12.18 15.79 23.84
C ASN A 29 -10.88 15.00 24.08
N GLU A 30 -9.93 15.12 23.15
CA GLU A 30 -8.64 14.43 23.21
C GLU A 30 -7.45 15.36 23.35
N GLY A 31 -7.71 16.67 23.47
CA GLY A 31 -6.69 17.67 23.64
C GLY A 31 -7.24 19.08 23.52
N VAL A 32 -6.52 20.01 24.13
CA VAL A 32 -6.85 21.43 24.16
C VAL A 32 -5.60 22.26 23.88
N VAL A 33 -5.79 23.42 23.26
CA VAL A 33 -4.71 24.37 22.94
C VAL A 33 -5.17 25.78 23.25
N HIS A 34 -4.26 26.59 23.77
CA HIS A 34 -4.52 28.01 24.00
C HIS A 34 -4.29 28.80 22.70
N SER A 35 -5.17 29.75 22.37
CA SER A 35 -5.12 30.47 21.09
C SER A 35 -3.85 31.32 20.93
N ASN A 36 -3.35 31.94 22.01
CA ASN A 36 -2.20 32.86 21.98
C ASN A 36 -0.95 32.40 22.75
N LEU A 37 -1.11 31.63 23.83
CA LEU A 37 -0.01 31.22 24.70
C LEU A 37 0.51 29.83 24.30
N PRO A 38 1.78 29.48 24.62
CA PRO A 38 2.37 28.18 24.25
C PRO A 38 1.88 27.04 25.18
N TYR A 39 0.58 26.99 25.43
CA TYR A 39 -0.05 25.99 26.30
C TYR A 39 -0.88 25.05 25.45
N PHE A 40 -0.65 23.76 25.66
CA PHE A 40 -1.48 22.70 25.09
C PHE A 40 -1.48 21.52 26.05
N SER A 41 -2.46 20.64 25.85
CA SER A 41 -2.53 19.35 26.51
C SER A 41 -3.14 18.33 25.57
N VAL A 42 -2.74 17.08 25.72
CA VAL A 42 -3.36 15.92 25.06
C VAL A 42 -3.89 14.98 26.12
N GLN A 43 -4.98 14.29 25.80
CA GLN A 43 -5.64 13.34 26.71
C GLN A 43 -5.04 11.92 26.59
N PHE A 44 -4.43 11.62 25.45
CA PHE A 44 -3.69 10.39 25.16
C PHE A 44 -2.22 10.49 25.57
N HIS A 45 -1.54 9.35 25.52
CA HIS A 45 -0.14 9.15 25.85
C HIS A 45 0.70 9.10 24.56
N PRO A 46 1.35 10.21 24.14
CA PRO A 46 2.24 10.24 22.98
C PRO A 46 3.57 9.51 23.22
N GLU A 47 3.92 9.19 24.48
CA GLU A 47 5.11 8.43 24.87
C GLU A 47 5.01 6.93 24.61
N HIS A 48 3.89 6.46 24.03
CA HIS A 48 3.74 5.19 23.30
C HIS A 48 4.25 3.90 23.99
N THR A 49 4.55 3.92 25.29
CA THR A 49 5.15 2.78 25.98
C THR A 49 4.07 1.71 26.16
N ALA A 50 3.98 0.79 25.18
CA ALA A 50 2.87 -0.12 24.87
C ALA A 50 1.74 0.44 23.97
N GLY A 51 2.05 1.34 23.04
CA GLY A 51 1.16 1.89 22.02
C GLY A 51 1.90 2.33 20.74
N PRO A 52 1.19 2.88 19.74
CA PRO A 52 1.80 3.36 18.50
C PRO A 52 2.63 4.64 18.72
N GLU A 53 3.71 4.78 17.94
CA GLU A 53 4.69 5.88 17.98
C GLU A 53 4.25 7.12 17.16
N ASP A 54 3.06 7.08 16.56
CA ASP A 54 2.57 8.02 15.53
C ASP A 54 2.55 9.50 15.96
N LEU A 55 2.44 9.77 17.27
CA LEU A 55 2.33 11.12 17.84
C LEU A 55 3.53 11.50 18.72
N GLU A 56 4.69 10.86 18.55
CA GLU A 56 5.94 11.31 19.19
C GLU A 56 6.34 12.74 18.75
N CYS A 57 5.96 13.14 17.54
CA CYS A 57 6.27 14.47 17.00
C CYS A 57 5.71 15.63 17.85
N LEU A 58 4.78 15.36 18.78
CA LEU A 58 4.28 16.37 19.73
C LEU A 58 5.38 16.82 20.71
N PHE A 59 6.35 15.97 21.03
CA PHE A 59 7.51 16.35 21.83
C PHE A 59 8.42 17.33 21.09
N ASP A 60 8.60 17.16 19.77
CA ASP A 60 9.37 18.12 18.96
C ASP A 60 8.70 19.50 18.96
N ILE A 61 7.38 19.55 18.76
CA ILE A 61 6.60 20.80 18.80
C ILE A 61 6.79 21.51 20.15
N PHE A 62 6.73 20.76 21.26
CA PHE A 62 6.98 21.29 22.59
C PHE A 62 8.39 21.86 22.74
N LEU A 63 9.42 21.09 22.35
CA LEU A 63 10.82 21.51 22.48
C LEU A 63 11.15 22.73 21.60
N GLU A 64 10.61 22.79 20.39
CA GLU A 64 10.74 23.94 19.50
C GLU A 64 10.07 25.19 20.09
N SER A 65 8.88 25.03 20.66
CA SER A 65 8.16 26.14 21.31
C SER A 65 8.95 26.70 22.50
N VAL A 66 9.57 25.84 23.30
CA VAL A 66 10.44 26.25 24.41
C VAL A 66 11.70 26.97 23.91
N LYS A 67 12.34 26.47 22.85
CA LYS A 67 13.54 27.12 22.27
C LYS A 67 13.22 28.52 21.75
N ASP A 68 12.10 28.68 21.04
CA ASP A 68 11.73 29.97 20.49
C ASP A 68 11.38 30.99 21.58
N GLU A 69 10.77 30.55 22.68
CA GLU A 69 10.54 31.41 23.86
C GLU A 69 11.86 31.84 24.53
N ILE A 70 12.81 30.92 24.70
CA ILE A 70 14.14 31.22 25.25
C ILE A 70 14.90 32.24 24.38
N GLU A 71 14.77 32.10 23.06
CA GLU A 71 15.45 32.96 22.09
C GLU A 71 14.71 34.26 21.78
N GLY A 72 13.53 34.48 22.37
CA GLY A 72 12.70 35.67 22.12
C GLY A 72 12.17 35.75 20.69
N ARG A 73 12.07 34.63 19.99
CA ARG A 73 11.57 34.55 18.62
C ARG A 73 10.05 34.58 18.62
N SER A 74 9.49 35.75 18.36
CA SER A 74 8.06 35.91 18.04
C SER A 74 7.84 35.47 16.59
N GLY A 75 7.20 34.31 16.38
CA GLY A 75 7.00 33.82 15.02
C GLY A 75 5.70 33.09 14.77
N ILE A 76 5.41 32.05 15.54
CA ILE A 76 4.36 31.09 15.19
C ILE A 76 3.67 30.63 16.47
N SER A 77 2.33 30.73 16.52
CA SER A 77 1.57 30.21 17.66
C SER A 77 1.74 28.70 17.76
N ILE A 78 1.61 28.14 18.96
CA ILE A 78 1.74 26.69 19.13
C ILE A 78 0.70 25.92 18.30
N LYS A 79 -0.51 26.48 18.18
CA LYS A 79 -1.59 25.98 17.33
C LYS A 79 -1.19 25.92 15.86
N ASP A 80 -0.54 26.96 15.35
CA ASP A 80 -0.08 26.99 13.96
C ASP A 80 1.04 25.96 13.74
N ARG A 81 1.89 25.68 14.74
CA ARG A 81 2.87 24.59 14.66
C ARG A 81 2.21 23.23 14.56
N PHE A 82 1.20 22.96 15.40
CA PHE A 82 0.41 21.73 15.29
C PHE A 82 -0.20 21.61 13.89
N THR A 83 -0.81 22.68 13.40
CA THR A 83 -1.42 22.70 12.07
C THR A 83 -0.38 22.41 11.00
N GLN A 84 0.77 23.10 10.99
CA GLN A 84 1.83 22.88 10.00
C GLN A 84 2.43 21.48 10.07
N LYS A 85 2.59 20.91 11.27
CA LYS A 85 3.23 19.60 11.46
C LYS A 85 2.30 18.44 11.11
N LEU A 86 1.00 18.58 11.40
CA LEU A 86 0.02 17.50 11.26
C LEU A 86 -0.84 17.63 10.00
N THR A 87 -0.81 18.77 9.31
CA THR A 87 -1.53 18.92 8.03
C THR A 87 -0.79 18.18 6.94
N TYR A 88 -1.49 17.25 6.29
CA TYR A 88 -1.04 16.62 5.07
C TYR A 88 -1.41 17.48 3.86
N GLU A 89 -0.41 17.87 3.07
CA GLU A 89 -0.60 18.47 1.75
C GLU A 89 -0.36 17.43 0.66
N PRO A 90 -1.41 17.00 -0.06
CA PRO A 90 -1.26 15.98 -1.09
C PRO A 90 -0.51 16.55 -2.31
N SER A 91 0.48 15.81 -2.81
CA SER A 91 1.29 16.20 -3.97
C SER A 91 0.48 16.29 -5.28
N THR A 92 -0.63 15.55 -5.35
CA THR A 92 -1.65 15.65 -6.39
C THR A 92 -2.98 16.00 -5.76
N PRO A 93 -3.80 16.88 -6.36
CA PRO A 93 -5.13 17.15 -5.83
C PRO A 93 -5.88 15.85 -5.59
N ILE A 94 -6.18 15.57 -4.32
CA ILE A 94 -7.16 14.53 -3.99
C ILE A 94 -8.42 14.96 -4.72
N ALA A 95 -9.08 14.03 -5.40
CA ALA A 95 -10.37 14.29 -6.00
C ALA A 95 -11.33 14.68 -4.87
N ASN A 96 -11.41 15.98 -4.56
CA ASN A 96 -12.33 16.49 -3.57
C ASN A 96 -13.71 16.16 -4.10
N PHE A 97 -14.44 15.34 -3.35
CA PHE A 97 -15.80 14.95 -3.68
C PHE A 97 -16.77 16.16 -3.79
N ASP A 98 -16.32 17.34 -3.36
CA ASP A 98 -17.08 18.60 -3.37
C ASP A 98 -16.72 19.57 -4.53
N SER A 99 -15.67 19.34 -5.32
CA SER A 99 -15.31 20.25 -6.43
C SER A 99 -14.85 19.52 -7.68
N ASP A 100 -15.69 19.54 -8.73
CA ASP A 100 -15.46 19.27 -10.16
C ASP A 100 -14.68 18.00 -10.59
N CYS A 101 -14.22 17.15 -9.68
CA CYS A 101 -13.66 15.85 -10.01
C CYS A 101 -14.81 14.82 -10.04
N GLU A 102 -15.31 14.52 -11.25
CA GLU A 102 -16.40 13.55 -11.41
C GLU A 102 -16.01 12.19 -10.81
N ARG A 103 -16.79 11.72 -9.83
CA ARG A 103 -16.74 10.33 -9.35
C ARG A 103 -16.84 9.38 -10.56
N PRO A 104 -16.05 8.29 -10.61
CA PRO A 104 -16.14 7.35 -11.72
C PRO A 104 -17.54 6.76 -11.77
N LYS A 105 -18.18 6.82 -12.93
CA LYS A 105 -19.53 6.28 -13.14
C LYS A 105 -19.46 4.80 -13.50
N LYS A 106 -18.37 4.38 -14.16
CA LYS A 106 -18.13 2.99 -14.55
C LYS A 106 -16.71 2.55 -14.24
N VAL A 107 -16.56 1.45 -13.50
CA VAL A 107 -15.26 0.89 -13.10
C VAL A 107 -15.12 -0.55 -13.59
N LEU A 108 -13.96 -0.83 -14.19
CA LEU A 108 -13.53 -2.16 -14.58
C LEU A 108 -12.70 -2.83 -13.48
N ILE A 109 -13.03 -4.06 -13.14
CA ILE A 109 -12.29 -4.90 -12.21
C ILE A 109 -11.69 -6.07 -12.99
N LEU A 110 -10.39 -6.30 -12.81
CA LEU A 110 -9.72 -7.50 -13.31
C LEU A 110 -9.69 -8.55 -12.20
N GLY A 111 -10.32 -9.71 -12.45
CA GLY A 111 -10.30 -10.83 -11.51
C GLY A 111 -8.95 -11.58 -11.50
N SER A 112 -8.88 -12.69 -10.78
CA SER A 112 -7.66 -13.51 -10.69
C SER A 112 -7.47 -14.50 -11.83
N GLY A 113 -8.54 -14.81 -12.57
CA GLY A 113 -8.53 -15.89 -13.54
C GLY A 113 -8.58 -17.27 -12.88
N GLY A 114 -7.91 -18.25 -13.49
CA GLY A 114 -7.90 -19.63 -13.01
C GLY A 114 -7.14 -19.78 -11.70
N LEU A 115 -7.63 -20.68 -10.84
CA LEU A 115 -6.95 -21.01 -9.58
C LEU A 115 -5.58 -21.63 -9.87
N SER A 116 -4.54 -21.03 -9.30
CA SER A 116 -3.15 -21.49 -9.42
C SER A 116 -2.52 -21.63 -8.04
N ILE A 117 -1.47 -22.44 -7.91
CA ILE A 117 -0.75 -22.54 -6.63
C ILE A 117 -0.18 -21.16 -6.29
N GLY A 118 -0.50 -20.64 -5.09
CA GLY A 118 -0.16 -19.27 -4.68
C GLY A 118 -1.13 -18.18 -5.13
N GLN A 119 -2.22 -18.54 -5.83
CA GLN A 119 -3.34 -17.65 -6.16
C GLN A 119 -4.67 -18.40 -6.09
N ALA A 120 -5.30 -18.33 -4.92
CA ALA A 120 -6.47 -19.13 -4.59
C ALA A 120 -7.76 -18.28 -4.58
N GLY A 121 -8.73 -18.70 -3.75
CA GLY A 121 -10.03 -18.05 -3.62
C GLY A 121 -10.02 -16.71 -2.89
N GLU A 122 -8.89 -16.26 -2.35
CA GLU A 122 -8.77 -14.96 -1.68
C GLU A 122 -9.16 -13.79 -2.60
N PHE A 123 -8.83 -13.88 -3.89
CA PHE A 123 -9.18 -12.89 -4.90
C PHE A 123 -10.65 -12.96 -5.34
N ASP A 124 -11.30 -14.11 -5.14
CA ASP A 124 -12.75 -14.20 -5.33
C ASP A 124 -13.50 -13.44 -4.23
N TYR A 125 -13.03 -13.59 -2.99
CA TYR A 125 -13.57 -12.84 -1.87
C TYR A 125 -13.27 -11.34 -1.98
N SER A 126 -12.01 -10.95 -2.21
CA SER A 126 -11.61 -9.53 -2.24
C SER A 126 -12.23 -8.79 -3.44
N GLY A 127 -12.25 -9.40 -4.63
CA GLY A 127 -12.95 -8.86 -5.79
C GLY A 127 -14.45 -8.69 -5.56
N SER A 128 -15.09 -9.63 -4.84
CA SER A 128 -16.49 -9.51 -4.46
C SER A 128 -16.75 -8.33 -3.50
N GLN A 129 -15.88 -8.11 -2.51
CA GLN A 129 -15.98 -6.95 -1.62
C GLN A 129 -15.79 -5.63 -2.37
N ALA A 130 -14.85 -5.58 -3.32
CA ALA A 130 -14.64 -4.40 -4.17
C ALA A 130 -15.91 -4.08 -4.99
N ILE A 131 -16.54 -5.08 -5.60
CA ILE A 131 -17.80 -4.91 -6.33
C ILE A 131 -18.90 -4.37 -5.40
N LYS A 132 -19.01 -4.91 -4.18
CA LYS A 132 -20.00 -4.48 -3.19
C LYS A 132 -19.79 -3.01 -2.81
N ALA A 133 -18.56 -2.60 -2.50
CA ALA A 133 -18.24 -1.21 -2.14
C ALA A 133 -18.56 -0.23 -3.27
N LEU A 134 -18.23 -0.58 -4.52
CA LEU A 134 -18.58 0.25 -5.68
C LEU A 134 -20.09 0.38 -5.87
N LYS A 135 -20.85 -0.69 -5.61
CA LYS A 135 -22.31 -0.67 -5.70
C LYS A 135 -22.97 0.20 -4.63
N GLU A 136 -22.45 0.20 -3.41
CA GLU A 136 -22.92 1.10 -2.33
C GLU A 136 -22.74 2.57 -2.73
N GLU A 137 -21.67 2.88 -3.46
CA GLU A 137 -21.41 4.21 -4.03
C GLU A 137 -22.13 4.47 -5.39
N SER A 138 -23.04 3.60 -5.81
CA SER A 138 -23.79 3.71 -7.08
C SER A 138 -22.91 3.77 -8.34
N ILE A 139 -21.76 3.10 -8.31
CA ILE A 139 -20.82 3.00 -9.44
C ILE A 139 -21.11 1.73 -10.23
N GLN A 140 -21.20 1.84 -11.56
CA GLN A 140 -21.41 0.69 -12.43
C GLN A 140 -20.14 -0.19 -12.49
N THR A 141 -20.32 -1.49 -12.29
CA THR A 141 -19.24 -2.47 -12.17
C THR A 141 -19.15 -3.38 -13.39
N LEU A 142 -17.97 -3.41 -14.01
CA LEU A 142 -17.60 -4.38 -15.04
C LEU A 142 -16.55 -5.34 -14.46
N LEU A 143 -16.72 -6.64 -14.66
CA LEU A 143 -15.76 -7.64 -14.23
C LEU A 143 -15.25 -8.43 -15.44
N ILE A 144 -13.93 -8.61 -15.55
CA ILE A 144 -13.33 -9.61 -16.44
C ILE A 144 -12.75 -10.72 -15.57
N ASN A 145 -13.32 -11.93 -15.69
CA ASN A 145 -12.76 -13.11 -15.06
C ASN A 145 -13.15 -14.38 -15.86
N PRO A 146 -12.19 -15.15 -16.39
CA PRO A 146 -12.47 -16.40 -17.11
C PRO A 146 -12.92 -17.55 -16.20
N ASN A 147 -12.73 -17.45 -14.88
CA ASN A 147 -13.09 -18.51 -13.94
C ASN A 147 -14.58 -18.47 -13.57
N ILE A 148 -15.34 -19.34 -14.21
CA ILE A 148 -16.79 -19.52 -14.02
C ILE A 148 -17.19 -20.04 -12.64
N ALA A 149 -16.25 -20.60 -11.86
CA ALA A 149 -16.52 -21.23 -10.58
C ALA A 149 -16.22 -20.27 -9.41
N THR A 150 -16.68 -19.02 -9.51
CA THR A 150 -16.38 -17.96 -8.54
C THR A 150 -17.63 -17.19 -8.12
N VAL A 151 -17.67 -16.71 -6.88
CA VAL A 151 -18.77 -15.88 -6.36
C VAL A 151 -18.82 -14.54 -7.09
N GLN A 152 -17.67 -13.94 -7.40
CA GLN A 152 -17.58 -12.67 -8.12
C GLN A 152 -18.27 -12.70 -9.51
N THR A 153 -18.33 -13.87 -10.16
CA THR A 153 -19.00 -14.04 -11.47
C THR A 153 -20.47 -14.47 -11.36
N SER A 154 -21.00 -14.58 -10.14
CA SER A 154 -22.41 -14.92 -9.90
C SER A 154 -23.35 -13.84 -10.42
N LYS A 155 -24.52 -14.27 -10.88
CA LYS A 155 -25.55 -13.37 -11.42
C LYS A 155 -25.95 -12.33 -10.36
N GLY A 156 -25.87 -11.06 -10.73
CA GLY A 156 -26.22 -9.94 -9.85
C GLY A 156 -25.06 -9.45 -8.98
N MET A 157 -23.89 -10.11 -9.01
CA MET A 157 -22.72 -9.64 -8.27
C MET A 157 -22.15 -8.38 -8.92
N ALA A 158 -21.61 -8.47 -10.15
CA ALA A 158 -21.29 -7.30 -10.98
C ALA A 158 -22.45 -6.95 -11.94
N ASP A 159 -22.47 -5.73 -12.47
CA ASP A 159 -23.50 -5.32 -13.46
C ASP A 159 -23.27 -5.99 -14.81
N LYS A 160 -22.01 -6.19 -15.18
CA LYS A 160 -21.63 -6.96 -16.38
C LYS A 160 -20.38 -7.79 -16.13
N VAL A 161 -20.45 -9.06 -16.52
CA VAL A 161 -19.34 -10.01 -16.38
C VAL A 161 -18.88 -10.46 -17.77
N TYR A 162 -17.57 -10.44 -17.97
CA TYR A 162 -16.88 -10.91 -19.16
C TYR A 162 -16.06 -12.15 -18.83
N PHE A 163 -16.44 -13.30 -19.39
CA PHE A 163 -15.69 -14.54 -19.31
C PHE A 163 -14.60 -14.57 -20.39
N LEU A 164 -13.64 -13.66 -20.27
CA LEU A 164 -12.52 -13.51 -21.20
C LEU A 164 -11.19 -13.74 -20.48
N PRO A 165 -10.14 -14.23 -21.16
CA PRO A 165 -8.79 -14.29 -20.60
C PRO A 165 -8.30 -12.90 -20.18
N ILE A 166 -7.58 -12.83 -19.07
CA ILE A 166 -6.99 -11.58 -18.54
C ILE A 166 -5.63 -11.37 -19.20
N ILE A 167 -5.69 -11.00 -20.49
CA ILE A 167 -4.53 -10.63 -21.30
C ILE A 167 -4.76 -9.27 -21.95
N PRO A 168 -3.71 -8.49 -22.24
CA PRO A 168 -3.84 -7.11 -22.68
C PRO A 168 -4.78 -6.93 -23.89
N GLU A 169 -4.75 -7.84 -24.87
CA GLU A 169 -5.54 -7.73 -26.08
C GLU A 169 -7.05 -7.79 -25.82
N TYR A 170 -7.51 -8.73 -24.97
CA TYR A 170 -8.92 -8.85 -24.64
C TYR A 170 -9.37 -7.75 -23.67
N VAL A 171 -8.52 -7.38 -22.72
CA VAL A 171 -8.84 -6.29 -21.79
C VAL A 171 -8.96 -4.96 -22.53
N GLU A 172 -8.07 -4.66 -23.50
CA GLU A 172 -8.19 -3.47 -24.34
C GLU A 172 -9.52 -3.48 -25.13
N GLN A 173 -9.95 -4.63 -25.66
CA GLN A 173 -11.22 -4.72 -26.37
C GLN A 173 -12.42 -4.37 -25.47
N VAL A 174 -12.42 -4.84 -24.22
CA VAL A 174 -13.46 -4.49 -23.25
C VAL A 174 -13.40 -3.01 -22.92
N ILE A 175 -12.21 -2.45 -22.65
CA ILE A 175 -12.02 -1.01 -22.40
C ILE A 175 -12.53 -0.18 -23.58
N ARG A 176 -12.22 -0.57 -24.81
CA ARG A 176 -12.64 0.12 -26.04
C ARG A 176 -14.16 0.12 -26.19
N SER A 177 -14.82 -1.00 -25.88
CA SER A 177 -16.27 -1.17 -26.01
C SER A 177 -17.05 -0.50 -24.88
N GLU A 178 -16.57 -0.63 -23.65
CA GLU A 178 -17.30 -0.21 -22.46
C GLU A 178 -16.97 1.21 -22.01
N ARG A 179 -15.77 1.72 -22.36
CA ARG A 179 -15.28 3.04 -21.93
C ARG A 179 -15.44 3.27 -20.42
N PRO A 180 -14.81 2.44 -19.57
CA PRO A 180 -14.81 2.67 -18.13
C PRO A 180 -14.02 3.93 -17.78
N ASP A 181 -14.44 4.64 -16.74
CA ASP A 181 -13.72 5.82 -16.22
C ASP A 181 -12.51 5.39 -15.38
N GLY A 182 -12.61 4.22 -14.74
CA GLY A 182 -11.58 3.70 -13.86
C GLY A 182 -11.36 2.19 -13.97
N VAL A 183 -10.19 1.74 -13.51
CA VAL A 183 -9.82 0.33 -13.43
C VAL A 183 -9.21 -0.01 -12.07
N LEU A 184 -9.59 -1.16 -11.51
CA LEU A 184 -9.01 -1.75 -10.31
C LEU A 184 -8.21 -3.00 -10.68
N LEU A 185 -6.92 -2.98 -10.34
CA LEU A 185 -5.94 -4.02 -10.70
C LEU A 185 -5.52 -4.87 -9.48
N THR A 186 -5.79 -4.40 -8.27
CA THR A 186 -5.25 -4.95 -7.02
C THR A 186 -6.03 -6.14 -6.45
N PHE A 187 -7.22 -6.43 -6.98
CA PHE A 187 -8.10 -7.50 -6.47
C PHE A 187 -7.99 -8.82 -7.25
N GLY A 188 -7.14 -8.89 -8.28
CA GLY A 188 -6.97 -10.06 -9.14
C GLY A 188 -5.60 -10.74 -9.06
N GLY A 189 -4.84 -10.49 -8.01
CA GLY A 189 -3.48 -11.03 -7.83
C GLY A 189 -2.53 -10.66 -8.98
N GLN A 190 -1.43 -11.42 -9.12
CA GLN A 190 -0.40 -11.20 -10.13
C GLN A 190 -0.94 -11.18 -11.57
N THR A 191 -1.97 -11.96 -11.88
CA THR A 191 -2.54 -12.03 -13.24
C THR A 191 -3.09 -10.67 -13.64
N ALA A 192 -3.91 -10.05 -12.77
CA ALA A 192 -4.43 -8.71 -13.00
C ALA A 192 -3.33 -7.64 -12.97
N LEU A 193 -2.39 -7.72 -12.02
CA LEU A 193 -1.30 -6.77 -11.89
C LEU A 193 -0.39 -6.76 -13.13
N ASN A 194 0.07 -7.93 -13.58
CA ASN A 194 0.92 -8.05 -14.77
C ASN A 194 0.20 -7.54 -16.02
N CYS A 195 -1.07 -7.89 -16.19
CA CYS A 195 -1.88 -7.39 -17.31
C CYS A 195 -2.03 -5.86 -17.25
N GLY A 196 -2.25 -5.29 -16.06
CA GLY A 196 -2.32 -3.84 -15.87
C GLY A 196 -1.02 -3.14 -16.21
N VAL A 197 0.13 -3.68 -15.81
CA VAL A 197 1.45 -3.12 -16.11
C VAL A 197 1.73 -3.12 -17.62
N GLU A 198 1.38 -4.20 -18.33
CA GLU A 198 1.48 -4.29 -19.79
C GLU A 198 0.57 -3.27 -20.50
N LEU A 199 -0.65 -3.08 -20.03
CA LEU A 199 -1.61 -2.10 -20.56
C LEU A 199 -1.14 -0.65 -20.36
N GLU A 200 -0.54 -0.35 -19.22
CA GLU A 200 0.06 0.96 -18.97
C GLU A 200 1.27 1.21 -19.87
N LYS A 201 2.19 0.24 -19.97
CA LYS A 201 3.37 0.34 -20.84
C LYS A 201 3.02 0.52 -22.31
N SER A 202 1.92 -0.08 -22.77
CA SER A 202 1.39 0.09 -24.13
C SER A 202 0.57 1.38 -24.31
N GLY A 203 0.38 2.18 -23.26
CA GLY A 203 -0.33 3.45 -23.29
C GLY A 203 -1.84 3.32 -23.45
N VAL A 204 -2.42 2.14 -23.18
CA VAL A 204 -3.85 1.87 -23.38
C VAL A 204 -4.69 2.71 -22.43
N PHE A 205 -4.33 2.82 -21.15
CA PHE A 205 -5.08 3.60 -20.18
C PHE A 205 -5.14 5.09 -20.56
N ALA A 206 -4.00 5.67 -20.95
CA ALA A 206 -3.95 7.04 -21.47
C ALA A 206 -4.76 7.22 -22.77
N LYS A 207 -4.67 6.27 -23.71
CA LYS A 207 -5.39 6.30 -25.00
C LYS A 207 -6.92 6.33 -24.84
N TYR A 208 -7.44 5.62 -23.84
CA TYR A 208 -8.89 5.55 -23.58
C TYR A 208 -9.35 6.42 -22.41
N ASN A 209 -8.45 7.20 -21.80
CA ASN A 209 -8.69 8.03 -20.62
C ASN A 209 -9.26 7.25 -19.42
N VAL A 210 -8.70 6.07 -19.15
CA VAL A 210 -9.06 5.22 -18.01
C VAL A 210 -8.11 5.52 -16.86
N LYS A 211 -8.64 5.83 -15.68
CA LYS A 211 -7.83 6.07 -14.49
C LYS A 211 -7.57 4.78 -13.72
N ILE A 212 -6.35 4.55 -13.28
CA ILE A 212 -6.06 3.45 -12.33
C ILE A 212 -6.50 3.92 -10.95
N LEU A 213 -7.38 3.16 -10.30
CA LEU A 213 -7.93 3.48 -8.98
C LEU A 213 -7.15 2.75 -7.89
N GLY A 214 -6.96 3.40 -6.75
CA GLY A 214 -6.18 2.87 -5.63
C GLY A 214 -4.68 3.13 -5.79
N THR A 215 -3.86 2.13 -5.50
CA THR A 215 -2.41 2.23 -5.57
C THR A 215 -1.94 2.60 -6.98
N PRO A 216 -1.15 3.67 -7.16
CA PRO A 216 -0.59 4.03 -8.45
C PRO A 216 0.23 2.88 -9.06
N ILE A 217 0.14 2.71 -10.37
CA ILE A 217 0.85 1.62 -11.06
C ILE A 217 2.37 1.73 -10.94
N GLU A 218 2.89 2.95 -10.81
CA GLU A 218 4.31 3.14 -10.54
C GLU A 218 4.72 2.51 -9.20
N SER A 219 3.94 2.70 -8.14
CA SER A 219 4.19 2.06 -6.85
C SER A 219 4.16 0.54 -6.96
N ILE A 220 3.21 -0.02 -7.71
CA ILE A 220 3.14 -1.47 -7.98
C ILE A 220 4.43 -1.96 -8.66
N ILE A 221 4.90 -1.25 -9.70
CA ILE A 221 6.14 -1.60 -10.40
C ILE A 221 7.35 -1.51 -9.46
N GLN A 222 7.40 -0.46 -8.62
CA GLN A 222 8.48 -0.24 -7.66
C GLN A 222 8.52 -1.32 -6.57
N THR A 223 7.39 -1.88 -6.15
CA THR A 223 7.34 -2.97 -5.15
C THR A 223 7.61 -4.35 -5.73
N GLU A 224 7.26 -4.59 -7.00
CA GLU A 224 7.48 -5.88 -7.67
C GLU A 224 8.94 -6.08 -8.10
N ASP A 225 9.62 -5.02 -8.55
CA ASP A 225 11.05 -5.08 -8.86
C ASP A 225 11.90 -4.96 -7.59
N ARG A 226 12.58 -6.04 -7.22
CA ARG A 226 13.36 -6.08 -5.97
C ARG A 226 14.51 -5.10 -5.90
N LYS A 227 15.10 -4.73 -7.03
CA LYS A 227 16.19 -3.76 -7.04
C LYS A 227 15.62 -2.37 -6.74
N ILE A 228 14.56 -2.00 -7.45
CA ILE A 228 13.87 -0.72 -7.23
C ILE A 228 13.33 -0.65 -5.80
N PHE A 229 12.74 -1.73 -5.31
CA PHE A 229 12.27 -1.85 -3.93
C PHE A 229 13.41 -1.63 -2.93
N ALA A 230 14.55 -2.32 -3.10
CA ALA A 230 15.70 -2.14 -2.22
C ALA A 230 16.23 -0.70 -2.23
N ASP A 231 16.28 -0.07 -3.40
CA ASP A 231 16.71 1.32 -3.56
C ASP A 231 15.73 2.27 -2.83
N ARG A 232 14.41 2.08 -2.98
CA ARG A 232 13.36 2.86 -2.28
C ARG A 232 13.41 2.70 -0.76
N ILE A 233 13.61 1.49 -0.26
CA ILE A 233 13.75 1.24 1.18
C ILE A 233 15.04 1.89 1.72
N SER A 234 16.11 1.92 0.92
CA SER A 234 17.34 2.59 1.30
C SER A 234 17.20 4.13 1.36
N GLU A 235 16.30 4.75 0.59
CA GLU A 235 16.04 6.20 0.62
C GLU A 235 15.57 6.67 2.01
N ILE A 236 14.85 5.81 2.74
CA ILE A 236 14.37 6.08 4.10
C ILE A 236 15.30 5.53 5.20
N ASN A 237 16.53 5.12 4.84
CA ASN A 237 17.52 4.51 5.73
C ASN A 237 17.12 3.16 6.33
N GLU A 238 16.14 2.47 5.73
CA GLU A 238 15.73 1.13 6.13
C GLU A 238 16.56 0.05 5.42
N ARG A 239 16.49 -1.18 5.93
CA ARG A 239 17.37 -2.28 5.48
C ARG A 239 16.60 -3.46 4.92
N VAL A 240 16.95 -3.85 3.71
CA VAL A 240 16.56 -5.14 3.14
C VAL A 240 17.66 -6.18 3.35
N ALA A 241 17.28 -7.46 3.35
CA ALA A 241 18.25 -8.55 3.34
C ALA A 241 19.20 -8.39 2.13
N PRO A 242 20.52 -8.54 2.33
CA PRO A 242 21.47 -8.51 1.23
C PRO A 242 21.07 -9.52 0.15
N SER A 243 20.85 -9.01 -1.06
CA SER A 243 20.34 -9.81 -2.17
C SER A 243 20.99 -9.41 -3.50
N ALA A 244 20.90 -10.30 -4.48
CA ALA A 244 21.36 -10.06 -5.84
C ALA A 244 20.40 -10.69 -6.85
N ALA A 245 19.96 -9.89 -7.82
CA ALA A 245 19.29 -10.39 -9.02
C ALA A 245 20.32 -10.92 -10.01
N VAL A 246 20.11 -12.14 -10.50
CA VAL A 246 21.03 -12.87 -11.39
C VAL A 246 20.26 -13.51 -12.54
N TYR A 247 20.92 -13.63 -13.69
CA TYR A 247 20.32 -14.11 -14.95
C TYR A 247 20.97 -15.40 -15.45
N SER A 248 22.00 -15.89 -14.74
CA SER A 248 22.65 -17.14 -15.07
C SER A 248 23.06 -17.90 -13.82
N VAL A 249 23.22 -19.22 -13.95
CA VAL A 249 23.74 -20.07 -12.87
C VAL A 249 25.10 -19.58 -12.41
N GLN A 250 25.96 -19.10 -13.32
CA GLN A 250 27.30 -18.64 -12.96
C GLN A 250 27.26 -17.33 -12.15
N GLU A 251 26.34 -16.42 -12.47
CA GLU A 251 26.09 -15.22 -11.68
C GLU A 251 25.54 -15.57 -10.29
N ALA A 252 24.62 -16.53 -10.20
CA ALA A 252 24.08 -17.01 -8.92
C ALA A 252 25.18 -17.50 -7.98
N LEU A 253 26.12 -18.31 -8.49
CA LEU A 253 27.24 -18.82 -7.69
C LEU A 253 28.18 -17.68 -7.23
N LYS A 254 28.47 -16.70 -8.11
CA LYS A 254 29.29 -15.52 -7.76
C LYS A 254 28.60 -14.65 -6.71
N ALA A 255 27.28 -14.48 -6.82
CA ALA A 255 26.50 -13.73 -5.84
C ALA A 255 26.54 -14.42 -4.47
N ALA A 256 26.36 -15.75 -4.43
CA ALA A 256 26.42 -16.51 -3.19
C ALA A 256 27.83 -16.54 -2.56
N GLU A 257 28.91 -16.49 -3.36
CA GLU A 257 30.28 -16.34 -2.83
C GLU A 257 30.47 -14.98 -2.13
N LYS A 258 29.82 -13.91 -2.61
CA LYS A 258 29.85 -12.59 -1.97
C LYS A 258 28.97 -12.51 -0.73
N LEU A 259 27.76 -13.07 -0.79
CA LEU A 259 26.78 -13.06 0.31
C LEU A 259 27.16 -14.05 1.44
N GLY A 260 27.88 -15.12 1.08
CA GLY A 260 28.24 -16.24 1.94
C GLY A 260 27.05 -17.17 2.19
N TYR A 261 27.30 -18.48 2.16
CA TYR A 261 26.30 -19.50 2.49
C TYR A 261 25.93 -19.50 3.99
N PRO A 262 24.72 -19.94 4.36
CA PRO A 262 23.62 -20.36 3.48
C PRO A 262 22.92 -19.18 2.79
N VAL A 263 22.37 -19.43 1.61
CA VAL A 263 21.60 -18.47 0.80
C VAL A 263 20.22 -19.04 0.45
N MET A 264 19.29 -18.16 0.10
CA MET A 264 17.97 -18.51 -0.43
C MET A 264 17.90 -18.10 -1.90
N ALA A 265 17.55 -19.03 -2.78
CA ALA A 265 17.29 -18.77 -4.18
C ALA A 265 15.77 -18.66 -4.39
N ARG A 266 15.30 -17.60 -5.07
CA ARG A 266 13.89 -17.39 -5.38
C ARG A 266 13.71 -16.99 -6.85
N ALA A 267 12.77 -17.61 -7.55
CA ALA A 267 12.41 -17.18 -8.90
C ALA A 267 11.70 -15.82 -8.85
N ALA A 268 11.97 -14.95 -9.82
CA ALA A 268 11.25 -13.69 -9.96
C ALA A 268 9.84 -13.91 -10.54
N PHE A 269 8.89 -13.02 -10.21
CA PHE A 269 7.50 -13.00 -10.69
C PHE A 269 6.68 -14.28 -10.39
N SER A 270 7.06 -15.04 -9.36
CA SER A 270 6.34 -16.23 -8.91
C SER A 270 5.81 -16.07 -7.49
N LEU A 271 4.52 -16.35 -7.29
CA LEU A 271 3.89 -16.45 -5.97
C LEU A 271 4.00 -17.86 -5.39
N GLY A 272 3.94 -17.97 -4.06
CA GLY A 272 3.90 -19.27 -3.37
C GLY A 272 5.22 -20.06 -3.36
N GLY A 273 6.36 -19.40 -3.63
CA GLY A 273 7.68 -20.03 -3.51
C GLY A 273 8.02 -21.04 -4.60
N LEU A 274 7.30 -21.05 -5.73
CA LEU A 274 7.57 -21.95 -6.86
C LEU A 274 9.02 -21.74 -7.36
N GLY A 275 9.82 -22.81 -7.40
CA GLY A 275 11.23 -22.74 -7.81
C GLY A 275 12.15 -22.05 -6.80
N SER A 276 11.68 -21.82 -5.57
CA SER A 276 12.47 -21.25 -4.48
C SER A 276 13.04 -22.33 -3.56
N GLY A 277 14.20 -22.08 -2.95
CA GLY A 277 14.82 -23.01 -2.02
C GLY A 277 16.05 -22.48 -1.31
N PHE A 278 16.44 -23.14 -0.23
CA PHE A 278 17.66 -22.82 0.50
C PHE A 278 18.83 -23.66 -0.02
N ALA A 279 19.99 -23.01 -0.15
CA ALA A 279 21.25 -23.66 -0.47
C ALA A 279 22.29 -23.37 0.63
N ASN A 280 22.83 -24.44 1.21
CA ASN A 280 23.95 -24.37 2.15
C ASN A 280 25.30 -24.52 1.43
N THR A 281 25.29 -25.05 0.22
CA THR A 281 26.49 -25.35 -0.56
C THR A 281 26.37 -24.86 -2.00
N LYS A 282 27.51 -24.79 -2.69
CA LYS A 282 27.61 -24.37 -4.09
C LYS A 282 26.88 -25.34 -5.03
N GLU A 283 26.92 -26.63 -4.70
CA GLU A 283 26.30 -27.71 -5.44
C GLU A 283 24.77 -27.64 -5.32
N GLU A 284 24.25 -27.44 -4.10
CA GLU A 284 22.82 -27.22 -3.85
C GLU A 284 22.30 -26.01 -4.64
N LEU A 285 23.02 -24.88 -4.58
CA LEU A 285 22.62 -23.67 -5.29
C LEU A 285 22.61 -23.86 -6.80
N ARG A 286 23.59 -24.59 -7.36
CA ARG A 286 23.63 -24.88 -8.80
C ARG A 286 22.40 -25.64 -9.26
N MET A 287 21.98 -26.67 -8.51
CA MET A 287 20.78 -27.45 -8.85
C MET A 287 19.52 -26.60 -8.80
N LEU A 288 19.35 -25.81 -7.74
CA LEU A 288 18.21 -24.89 -7.59
C LEU A 288 18.17 -23.85 -8.71
N ALA A 289 19.31 -23.22 -9.02
CA ALA A 289 19.38 -22.19 -10.05
C ALA A 289 19.07 -22.73 -11.45
N GLN A 290 19.50 -23.96 -11.77
CA GLN A 290 19.16 -24.61 -13.05
C GLN A 290 17.66 -24.88 -13.19
N GLN A 291 17.02 -25.34 -12.11
CA GLN A 291 15.58 -25.60 -12.11
C GLN A 291 14.78 -24.30 -12.20
N ALA A 292 15.15 -23.29 -11.42
CA ALA A 292 14.45 -22.01 -11.41
C ALA A 292 14.56 -21.26 -12.74
N LEU A 293 15.77 -21.19 -13.32
CA LEU A 293 16.00 -20.50 -14.59
C LEU A 293 15.40 -21.21 -15.81
N ALA A 294 14.93 -22.45 -15.67
CA ALA A 294 14.15 -23.13 -16.71
C ALA A 294 12.73 -22.56 -16.84
N HIS A 295 12.23 -21.91 -15.78
CA HIS A 295 10.85 -21.41 -15.69
C HIS A 295 10.77 -19.90 -15.51
N SER A 296 11.86 -19.23 -15.13
CA SER A 296 11.94 -17.77 -14.97
C SER A 296 13.22 -17.23 -15.58
N ASN A 297 13.15 -16.04 -16.18
CA ASN A 297 14.32 -15.37 -16.77
C ASN A 297 15.24 -14.72 -15.72
N GLN A 298 14.80 -14.65 -14.46
CA GLN A 298 15.53 -14.00 -13.39
C GLN A 298 15.41 -14.82 -12.09
N LEU A 299 16.54 -14.96 -11.41
CA LEU A 299 16.63 -15.59 -10.10
C LEU A 299 17.18 -14.56 -9.10
N ILE A 300 16.67 -14.58 -7.87
CA ILE A 300 17.12 -13.73 -6.77
C ILE A 300 17.84 -14.60 -5.76
N ILE A 301 19.06 -14.20 -5.39
CA ILE A 301 19.84 -14.85 -4.33
C ILE A 301 19.86 -13.92 -3.11
N ASP A 302 19.24 -14.35 -2.02
CA ASP A 302 19.26 -13.62 -0.74
C ASP A 302 20.19 -14.30 0.26
N LYS A 303 20.72 -13.49 1.19
CA LYS A 303 21.29 -14.03 2.42
C LYS A 303 20.22 -14.77 3.21
N SER A 304 20.50 -16.00 3.63
CA SER A 304 19.57 -16.75 4.47
C SER A 304 19.43 -16.10 5.85
N LEU A 305 18.19 -15.79 6.23
CA LEU A 305 17.80 -15.35 7.57
C LEU A 305 17.11 -16.47 8.35
N LYS A 306 17.38 -17.73 7.99
CA LYS A 306 16.77 -18.90 8.62
C LYS A 306 16.95 -18.85 10.15
N GLY A 307 15.83 -19.04 10.87
CA GLY A 307 15.78 -18.98 12.33
C GLY A 307 15.36 -17.62 12.90
N TRP A 308 15.20 -16.62 12.06
CA TRP A 308 14.55 -15.37 12.44
C TRP A 308 13.05 -15.58 12.63
N LYS A 309 12.43 -14.72 13.43
CA LYS A 309 10.97 -14.67 13.52
C LYS A 309 10.44 -13.99 12.26
N GLU A 310 9.40 -14.56 11.68
CA GLU A 310 8.64 -13.98 10.58
C GLU A 310 7.44 -13.26 11.16
N VAL A 311 7.28 -11.98 10.82
CA VAL A 311 6.18 -11.12 11.27
C VAL A 311 5.67 -10.38 10.04
N GLU A 312 4.36 -10.37 9.88
CA GLU A 312 3.65 -9.75 8.76
C GLU A 312 2.63 -8.75 9.33
N TYR A 313 2.42 -7.65 8.60
CA TYR A 313 1.45 -6.61 8.94
C TYR A 313 0.56 -6.34 7.74
N GLU A 314 -0.73 -6.17 7.99
CA GLU A 314 -1.68 -5.68 7.00
C GLU A 314 -1.81 -4.17 7.18
N VAL A 315 -1.41 -3.41 6.17
CA VAL A 315 -1.35 -1.95 6.26
C VAL A 315 -2.43 -1.34 5.36
N VAL A 316 -3.18 -0.40 5.91
CA VAL A 316 -4.16 0.40 5.15
C VAL A 316 -3.75 1.85 5.19
N ARG A 317 -3.62 2.47 4.01
CA ARG A 317 -3.37 3.90 3.86
C ARG A 317 -4.39 4.52 2.92
N ASP A 318 -4.99 5.63 3.34
CA ASP A 318 -5.95 6.37 2.53
C ASP A 318 -5.31 7.51 1.73
N ALA A 319 -6.14 8.27 0.98
CA ALA A 319 -5.67 9.38 0.18
C ALA A 319 -5.26 10.62 1.00
N TYR A 320 -5.61 10.67 2.27
CA TYR A 320 -5.34 11.77 3.21
C TYR A 320 -4.12 11.49 4.10
N ASP A 321 -3.31 10.46 3.74
CA ASP A 321 -2.13 10.02 4.48
C ASP A 321 -2.42 9.42 5.86
N ASN A 322 -3.69 9.08 6.15
CA ASN A 322 -3.98 8.27 7.33
C ASN A 322 -3.49 6.85 7.06
N CYS A 323 -2.66 6.31 7.96
CA CYS A 323 -2.06 4.99 7.83
C CYS A 323 -2.24 4.20 9.13
N ILE A 324 -2.70 2.95 9.03
CA ILE A 324 -2.87 2.03 10.16
C ILE A 324 -2.26 0.66 9.83
N THR A 325 -1.75 -0.02 10.86
CA THR A 325 -1.09 -1.34 10.80
C THR A 325 -1.71 -2.33 11.78
#